data_AF-A0A2H0QAU8-F1
#
_entry.id   AF-A0A2H0QAU8-F1
#
_cell.length_a   1.000
_cell.length_b   1.000
_cell.length_c   1.000
_cell.angle_alpha   90.00
_cell.angle_beta   90.00
_cell.angle_gamma   90.00
#
_symmetry.space_group_name_H-M   'P 1'
#
loop_
_entity.id
_entity.type
_entity.pdbx_description
1 polymer ?
#
loop_
_entity_poly.entity_id
_entity_poly.type
_entity_poly.pdbx_seq_one_letter_code
_entity_poly.pdbx_strand_id
1 'polypeptide(L)'
;MIEKLKPLLDKKSHRFVKGFDTPENLEITLAGSGCSSSTFGHTGFTGTSFWIDASKSRGWILLTNGSYPYWYDRLKLNHLRRTLGRLSW
;
A
#
# COMPACT_ATOMS: atom_id res chain seq x y z
N MET A 1 18.43 -5.95 6.15
CA MET A 1 17.40 -5.88 5.08
C MET A 1 16.91 -4.45 4.89
N ILE A 2 16.43 -3.77 5.94
CA ILE A 2 15.93 -2.37 5.90
C ILE A 2 16.98 -1.38 5.36
N GLU A 3 18.25 -1.52 5.75
CA GLU A 3 19.34 -0.65 5.28
C GLU A 3 19.56 -0.70 3.78
N LYS A 4 19.31 -1.85 3.15
CA LYS A 4 19.38 -2.00 1.68
C LYS A 4 18.18 -1.36 0.98
N LEU A 5 17.06 -1.18 1.69
CA LEU A 5 15.81 -0.69 1.15
C LEU A 5 15.72 0.85 1.15
N LYS A 6 16.21 1.48 2.23
CA LYS A 6 16.25 2.95 2.38
C LYS A 6 16.74 3.69 1.13
N PRO A 7 17.93 3.42 0.57
CA PRO A 7 18.42 4.16 -0.59
C PRO A 7 17.57 3.97 -1.86
N LEU A 8 16.79 2.89 -1.96
CA LEU A 8 15.88 2.64 -3.07
C LEU A 8 14.59 3.45 -2.94
N LEU A 9 14.09 3.59 -1.70
CA LEU A 9 12.86 4.32 -1.42
C LEU A 9 13.07 5.84 -1.31
N ASP A 10 14.26 6.26 -0.86
CA ASP A 10 14.62 7.67 -0.74
C ASP A 10 14.89 8.34 -2.10
N LYS A 11 15.32 7.55 -3.10
CA LYS A 11 15.56 8.02 -4.49
C LYS A 11 14.36 7.84 -5.42
N LYS A 12 13.14 7.71 -4.89
CA LYS A 12 11.96 7.50 -5.72
C LYS A 12 11.59 8.79 -6.48
N SER A 13 11.55 8.71 -7.81
CA SER A 13 11.01 9.78 -8.68
C SER A 13 9.57 9.50 -9.11
N HIS A 14 9.09 8.27 -8.91
CA HIS A 14 7.78 7.80 -9.36
C HIS A 14 7.16 6.87 -8.32
N ARG A 15 5.83 6.68 -8.43
CA ARG A 15 5.05 5.71 -7.66
C ARG A 15 5.65 4.29 -7.56
N PHE A 16 6.34 3.80 -8.60
CA PHE A 16 6.86 2.44 -8.64
C PHE A 16 8.37 2.37 -8.42
N VAL A 17 8.80 1.55 -7.46
CA VAL A 17 10.22 1.24 -7.20
C VAL A 17 10.40 -0.27 -7.27
N LYS A 18 11.23 -0.74 -8.21
CA LYS A 18 11.55 -2.17 -8.42
C LYS A 18 10.30 -3.07 -8.54
N GLY A 19 9.22 -2.55 -9.11
CA GLY A 19 7.96 -3.27 -9.33
C GLY A 19 6.94 -3.18 -8.19
N PHE A 20 7.25 -2.48 -7.09
CA PHE A 20 6.33 -2.23 -5.99
C PHE A 20 5.81 -0.80 -5.97
N ASP A 21 4.55 -0.64 -5.58
CA ASP A 21 3.93 0.65 -5.30
C ASP A 21 4.58 1.29 -4.06
N THR A 22 4.72 2.61 -4.08
CA THR A 22 5.18 3.44 -2.96
C THR A 22 4.25 4.63 -2.80
N PRO A 23 4.05 5.16 -1.58
CA PRO A 23 3.15 6.29 -1.36
C PRO A 23 3.77 7.58 -1.90
N GLU A 24 3.06 8.28 -2.77
CA GLU A 24 3.41 9.64 -3.23
C GLU A 24 2.82 10.70 -2.28
N ASN A 25 1.61 10.47 -1.78
CA ASN A 25 0.95 11.31 -0.78
C ASN A 25 0.52 10.44 0.41
N LEU A 26 1.08 10.72 1.59
CA LEU A 26 0.88 9.94 2.81
C LEU A 26 -0.54 10.05 3.40
N GLU A 27 -1.29 11.10 3.05
CA GLU A 27 -2.65 11.30 3.57
C GLU A 27 -3.70 10.47 2.82
N ILE A 28 -3.49 10.22 1.52
CA ILE A 28 -4.50 9.58 0.65
C ILE A 28 -4.06 8.24 0.04
N THR A 29 -2.86 7.77 0.39
CA THR A 29 -2.29 6.51 -0.09
C THR A 29 -3.18 5.30 0.22
N LEU A 30 -3.18 4.31 -0.67
CA LEU A 30 -3.87 3.03 -0.46
C LEU A 30 -3.19 2.16 0.61
N ALA A 31 -1.97 2.49 1.02
CA ALA A 31 -1.32 1.91 2.19
C ALA A 31 -2.02 2.28 3.51
N GLY A 32 -2.89 3.30 3.50
CA GLY A 32 -3.50 3.91 4.68
C GLY A 32 -2.66 5.04 5.26
N SER A 33 -3.33 6.08 5.77
CA SER A 33 -2.66 7.21 6.41
C SER A 33 -1.93 6.78 7.67
N GLY A 34 -0.85 7.51 8.01
CA GLY A 34 0.04 7.15 9.12
C GLY A 34 1.16 6.19 8.74
N CYS A 35 1.24 5.70 7.49
CA CYS A 35 2.42 5.01 6.98
C CYS A 35 3.58 6.00 6.74
N SER A 36 4.82 5.52 6.76
CA SER A 36 6.01 6.32 6.47
C SER A 36 6.30 6.39 4.96
N SER A 37 7.23 7.28 4.57
CA SER A 37 7.75 7.37 3.21
C SER A 37 8.47 6.10 2.75
N SER A 38 8.93 5.28 3.70
CA SER A 38 9.60 3.98 3.49
C SER A 38 8.62 2.80 3.34
N THR A 39 7.35 3.09 3.09
CA THR A 39 6.31 2.09 2.84
C THR A 39 6.32 1.65 1.39
N PHE A 40 6.19 0.35 1.14
CA PHE A 40 6.09 -0.22 -0.19
C PHE A 40 5.10 -1.39 -0.19
N GLY A 41 4.53 -1.69 -1.35
CA GLY A 41 3.48 -2.69 -1.43
C GLY A 41 3.00 -2.95 -2.85
N HIS A 42 1.84 -3.58 -2.96
CA HIS A 42 1.18 -3.73 -4.25
C HIS A 42 -0.33 -3.86 -4.08
N THR A 43 -1.09 -3.34 -5.05
CA THR A 43 -2.54 -3.52 -5.11
C THR A 43 -2.94 -4.32 -6.33
N GLY A 44 -3.66 -5.42 -6.11
CA GLY A 44 -4.25 -6.23 -7.17
C GLY A 44 -5.58 -5.66 -7.67
N PHE A 45 -5.92 -6.05 -8.89
CA PHE A 45 -7.19 -5.69 -9.50
C PHE A 45 -8.39 -6.29 -8.75
N THR A 46 -8.38 -7.56 -8.38
CA THR A 46 -9.56 -8.20 -7.79
C THR A 46 -9.63 -8.17 -6.26
N GLY A 47 -8.79 -7.40 -5.57
CA GLY A 47 -8.91 -7.22 -4.12
C GLY A 47 -7.64 -7.39 -3.30
N THR A 48 -6.57 -7.94 -3.89
CA THR A 48 -5.27 -8.04 -3.22
C THR A 48 -4.74 -6.65 -2.84
N SER A 49 -4.19 -6.52 -1.65
CA SER A 49 -3.39 -5.38 -1.23
C SER A 49 -2.44 -5.85 -0.16
N PHE A 50 -1.15 -5.59 -0.30
CA PHE A 50 -0.21 -5.75 0.81
C PHE A 50 0.70 -4.55 0.88
N TRP A 51 1.09 -4.19 2.10
CA TRP A 51 1.96 -3.07 2.37
C TRP A 51 2.87 -3.39 3.54
N ILE A 52 4.12 -2.93 3.45
CA ILE A 52 5.15 -3.08 4.47
C ILE A 52 5.75 -1.71 4.72
N ASP A 53 5.77 -1.27 5.98
CA ASP A 53 6.45 -0.06 6.41
C ASP A 53 7.76 -0.46 7.09
N ALA A 54 8.87 -0.23 6.38
CA ALA A 54 10.19 -0.60 6.86
C ALA A 54 10.62 0.20 8.11
N SER A 55 10.23 1.47 8.21
CA SER A 55 10.54 2.30 9.39
C SER A 55 9.79 1.84 10.63
N LYS A 56 8.54 1.39 10.48
CA LYS A 56 7.71 0.92 11.59
C LYS A 56 7.88 -0.57 11.90
N SER A 57 8.60 -1.33 11.06
CA SER A 57 8.72 -2.79 11.15
C SER A 57 7.35 -3.48 11.24
N ARG A 58 6.38 -2.99 10.46
CA ARG A 58 5.01 -3.51 10.41
C ARG A 58 4.60 -3.76 8.97
N GLY A 59 3.54 -4.54 8.79
CA GLY A 59 2.90 -4.75 7.50
C GLY A 59 1.47 -5.19 7.66
N TRP A 60 0.68 -5.04 6.60
CA TRP A 60 -0.67 -5.59 6.53
C TRP A 60 -0.94 -6.17 5.16
N ILE A 61 -1.84 -7.15 5.13
CA ILE A 61 -2.28 -7.85 3.92
C ILE A 61 -3.81 -7.88 3.94
N LEU A 62 -4.41 -7.56 2.80
CA LEU A 62 -5.82 -7.70 2.51
C LEU A 62 -5.95 -8.61 1.28
N LEU A 63 -6.61 -9.75 1.46
CA LEU A 63 -6.99 -10.65 0.38
C LEU A 63 -8.52 -10.67 0.36
N THR A 64 -9.09 -10.12 -0.71
CA THR A 64 -10.54 -10.08 -0.93
C THR A 64 -10.84 -10.46 -2.37
N ASN A 65 -12.09 -10.82 -2.63
CA ASN A 65 -12.62 -11.12 -3.95
C ASN A 65 -13.49 -9.97 -4.47
N GLY A 66 -13.14 -9.45 -5.63
CA GLY A 66 -14.03 -8.66 -6.47
C GLY A 66 -14.91 -9.59 -7.29
N SER A 67 -16.15 -9.80 -6.86
CA SER A 67 -17.09 -10.72 -7.50
C SER A 67 -18.18 -9.98 -8.28
N TYR A 68 -18.75 -10.65 -9.29
CA TYR A 68 -19.93 -10.14 -10.01
C TYR A 68 -21.12 -9.95 -9.04
N PRO A 69 -21.95 -8.89 -9.21
CA PRO A 69 -21.88 -7.84 -10.23
C PRO A 69 -21.00 -6.64 -9.87
N TYR A 70 -20.31 -6.63 -8.72
CA TYR A 70 -19.69 -5.42 -8.16
C TYR A 70 -18.16 -5.34 -8.31
N TRP A 71 -17.54 -6.24 -9.07
CA TRP A 71 -16.08 -6.31 -9.24
C TRP A 71 -15.42 -4.99 -9.71
N TYR A 72 -16.19 -4.14 -10.39
CA TYR A 72 -15.74 -2.84 -10.89
C TYR A 72 -15.82 -1.71 -9.85
N ASP A 73 -16.49 -1.90 -8.71
CA ASP A 73 -16.61 -0.86 -7.67
C ASP A 73 -15.29 -0.72 -6.90
N ARG A 74 -14.43 0.19 -7.39
CA ARG A 74 -13.14 0.51 -6.77
C ARG A 74 -13.27 1.41 -5.55
N LEU A 75 -14.37 2.15 -5.40
CA LEU A 75 -14.52 3.14 -4.34
C LEU A 75 -14.58 2.44 -2.97
N LYS A 76 -15.42 1.42 -2.85
CA LYS A 76 -15.52 0.63 -1.61
C LYS A 76 -14.23 -0.12 -1.28
N LEU A 77 -13.61 -0.74 -2.28
CA LEU A 77 -12.35 -1.46 -2.08
C LEU A 77 -11.21 -0.52 -1.66
N ASN A 78 -11.10 0.66 -2.27
CA ASN A 78 -10.09 1.65 -1.88
C ASN A 78 -10.36 2.23 -0.50
N HIS A 79 -11.62 2.45 -0.13
CA HIS A 79 -12.00 2.84 1.22
C HIS A 79 -11.59 1.78 2.26
N LEU A 80 -11.84 0.50 1.97
CA LEU A 80 -11.44 -0.61 2.83
C LEU A 80 -9.91 -0.69 3.00
N ARG A 81 -9.16 -0.58 1.89
CA ARG A 81 -7.68 -0.56 1.91
C ARG A 81 -7.14 0.56 2.81
N ARG A 82 -7.63 1.78 2.63
CA ARG A 82 -7.20 2.95 3.43
C ARG A 82 -7.54 2.77 4.90
N THR A 83 -8.74 2.28 5.20
CA THR A 83 -9.22 2.09 6.56
C THR A 83 -8.38 1.04 7.29
N LEU A 84 -8.16 -0.12 6.67
CA LEU A 84 -7.31 -1.17 7.23
C LEU A 84 -5.88 -0.67 7.47
N GLY A 85 -5.31 0.03 6.50
CA GLY A 85 -3.97 0.58 6.63
C GLY A 85 -3.85 1.59 7.77
N ARG A 86 -4.80 2.53 7.88
CA ARG A 86 -4.84 3.50 9.00
C ARG A 86 -4.91 2.81 10.37
N LEU A 87 -5.58 1.67 10.47
CA LEU A 87 -5.66 0.88 11.71
C LEU A 87 -4.40 0.07 12.00
N SER A 88 -3.55 -0.18 11.00
CA SER A 88 -2.41 -1.10 11.09
C SER A 88 -1.09 -0.43 11.49
N TRP A 89 -0.94 0.86 11.17
CA TRP A 89 0.29 1.62 11.40
C TRP A 89 0.28 2.38 12.72
#